data_AF-A0A3E1D9U9-F1
#
_entry.id   AF-A0A3E1D9U9-F1
#
_cell.length_a   1.000
_cell.length_b   1.000
_cell.length_c   1.000
_cell.angle_alpha   90.00
_cell.angle_beta   90.00
_cell.angle_gamma   90.00
#
_symmetry.space_group_name_H-M   'P 1'
#
loop_
_entity.id
_entity.type
_entity.pdbx_description
1 polymer ?
#
loop_
_entity_poly.entity_id
_entity_poly.type
_entity_poly.pdbx_seq_one_letter_code
_entity_poly.pdbx_strand_id
1 'polypeptide(L)'
;MKRLFCVTLVLGLSMVSSARADQVIPDDLIVQGSTCTGFDCVNNEVFGLDSLRLKENNLRIKFEDISPAPLPGNDWQITANDSASGGANQFSIEDISAAQVPFNLMAGARSNSLLISPTGAIGLGSAAPALNLHILKSDTPAMRLEQDASASTTPQTWDVAGNEANFFVRDVTAGSRLPLRIRPGARHNNLVITGNGAIGVGTPLPQAQLHLFGSAGNTQLKVEELSGTTAARTLLEIANLGEIVSRFDAADSHWLQQIAASNYRLTTGSNSLPRLTLSDSGNLAIPGSLSQGSSRSLKQDIVPMDIGGSSAKALDLPLFDWRYIEDVAAGRGKDSHIGPMAEDFHARFATGADPQRLAPGDVAAVALVAVKDLDRQLAEKDAQLVALMDRLDRLERHLESVERTQP
;
A
#
# COMPACT_ATOMS: atom_id res chain seq x y z
N MET A 1 -51.97 -123.13 18.06
CA MET A 1 -53.10 -122.23 18.39
C MET A 1 -52.55 -120.92 18.96
N LYS A 2 -52.92 -119.81 18.32
CA LYS A 2 -52.90 -118.38 18.73
C LYS A 2 -52.13 -117.98 20.01
N ARG A 3 -51.18 -117.06 19.88
CA ARG A 3 -51.10 -115.83 20.71
C ARG A 3 -50.62 -114.64 19.88
N LEU A 4 -51.54 -113.71 19.66
CA LEU A 4 -51.32 -112.34 19.20
C LEU A 4 -50.56 -111.57 20.29
N PHE A 5 -49.55 -110.78 19.91
CA PHE A 5 -49.08 -109.64 20.69
C PHE A 5 -49.05 -108.42 19.77
N CYS A 6 -49.92 -107.47 20.09
CA CYS A 6 -50.05 -106.19 19.43
C CYS A 6 -48.91 -105.28 19.92
N VAL A 7 -48.06 -104.79 19.02
CA VAL A 7 -47.03 -103.78 19.35
C VAL A 7 -47.47 -102.47 18.70
N THR A 8 -47.86 -101.52 19.55
CA THR A 8 -48.21 -100.16 19.18
C THR A 8 -46.93 -99.38 18.90
N LEU A 9 -46.70 -98.98 17.64
CA LEU A 9 -45.58 -98.13 17.24
C LEU A 9 -45.94 -96.66 17.53
N VAL A 10 -45.32 -96.08 18.56
CA VAL A 10 -45.41 -94.64 18.84
C VAL A 10 -44.41 -93.92 17.92
N LEU A 11 -44.95 -93.17 16.96
CA LEU A 11 -44.19 -92.30 16.06
C LEU A 11 -43.77 -91.05 16.85
N GLY A 12 -42.57 -91.07 17.42
CA GLY A 12 -41.96 -89.89 18.03
C GLY A 12 -41.51 -88.92 16.95
N LEU A 13 -42.23 -87.82 16.78
CA LEU A 13 -41.81 -86.66 15.99
C LEU A 13 -40.55 -86.08 16.65
N SER A 14 -39.37 -86.43 16.14
CA SER A 14 -38.12 -85.79 16.53
C SER A 14 -38.07 -84.39 15.95
N MET A 15 -38.22 -83.37 16.80
CA MET A 15 -37.86 -82.00 16.45
C MET A 15 -36.38 -81.97 16.06
N VAL A 16 -36.09 -81.70 14.80
CA VAL A 16 -34.73 -81.51 14.32
C VAL A 16 -34.29 -80.11 14.72
N SER A 17 -33.62 -80.00 15.86
CA SER A 17 -32.81 -78.82 16.18
C SER A 17 -31.65 -78.75 15.18
N SER A 18 -31.65 -77.74 14.31
CA SER A 18 -30.51 -77.46 13.44
C SER A 18 -29.28 -77.17 14.30
N ALA A 19 -28.31 -78.09 14.30
CA ALA A 19 -27.02 -77.83 14.89
C ALA A 19 -26.33 -76.71 14.09
N ARG A 20 -26.00 -75.60 14.75
CA ARG A 20 -25.11 -74.57 14.19
C ARG A 20 -23.68 -74.99 14.48
N ALA A 21 -23.07 -75.68 13.52
CA ALA A 21 -21.64 -75.94 13.55
C ALA A 21 -20.95 -74.84 12.72
N ASP A 22 -20.01 -74.13 13.33
CA ASP A 22 -19.16 -73.20 12.61
C ASP A 22 -18.19 -74.01 11.72
N GLN A 23 -17.96 -73.53 10.51
CA GLN A 23 -16.91 -74.07 9.65
C GLN A 23 -15.59 -73.41 10.02
N VAL A 24 -14.78 -74.10 10.80
CA VAL A 24 -13.39 -73.71 11.07
C VAL A 24 -12.51 -74.47 10.11
N ILE A 25 -11.80 -73.74 9.25
CA ILE A 25 -10.78 -74.30 8.36
C ILE A 25 -9.42 -73.96 9.00
N PRO A 26 -8.76 -74.90 9.71
CA PRO A 26 -7.52 -74.63 10.45
C PRO A 26 -6.28 -74.58 9.54
N ASP A 27 -6.48 -74.31 8.25
CA ASP A 27 -5.46 -74.24 7.19
C ASP A 27 -5.91 -73.23 6.11
N ASP A 28 -5.08 -72.99 5.11
CA ASP A 28 -5.35 -72.07 4.00
C ASP A 28 -6.62 -72.47 3.23
N LEU A 29 -7.56 -71.52 3.08
CA LEU A 29 -8.72 -71.67 2.20
C LEU A 29 -8.42 -71.07 0.82
N ILE A 30 -8.23 -71.94 -0.17
CA ILE A 30 -8.12 -71.54 -1.58
C ILE A 30 -9.48 -71.76 -2.25
N VAL A 31 -10.16 -70.65 -2.61
CA VAL A 31 -11.38 -70.69 -3.41
C VAL A 31 -11.01 -70.44 -4.88
N GLN A 32 -11.15 -71.46 -5.72
CA GLN A 32 -11.03 -71.31 -7.18
C GLN A 32 -12.38 -70.87 -7.75
N GLY A 33 -12.47 -69.65 -8.27
CA GLY A 33 -13.70 -69.05 -8.76
C GLY A 33 -14.12 -67.85 -7.91
N SER A 34 -15.34 -67.89 -7.36
CA SER A 34 -15.93 -66.77 -6.61
C SER A 34 -16.49 -67.24 -5.27
N THR A 35 -16.44 -66.35 -4.27
CA THR A 35 -17.10 -66.55 -2.97
C THR A 35 -18.12 -65.45 -2.70
N CYS A 36 -19.25 -65.82 -2.09
CA CYS A 36 -20.23 -64.86 -1.56
C CYS A 36 -20.25 -64.95 -0.04
N THR A 37 -20.03 -63.81 0.62
CA THR A 37 -20.08 -63.71 2.09
C THR A 37 -21.17 -62.73 2.50
N GLY A 38 -22.02 -63.13 3.44
CA GLY A 38 -23.09 -62.30 3.98
C GLY A 38 -24.45 -63.00 3.99
N PHE A 39 -25.40 -62.46 4.75
CA PHE A 39 -26.71 -63.06 4.97
C PHE A 39 -27.57 -63.14 3.69
N ASP A 40 -27.34 -62.23 2.75
CA ASP A 40 -28.13 -62.12 1.52
C ASP A 40 -27.53 -62.88 0.33
N CYS A 41 -26.53 -63.73 0.58
CA CYS A 41 -26.00 -64.68 -0.40
C CYS A 41 -27.01 -65.80 -0.65
N VAL A 42 -27.17 -66.22 -1.92
CA VAL A 42 -28.14 -67.25 -2.31
C VAL A 42 -27.47 -68.44 -2.99
N ASN A 43 -28.14 -69.60 -2.94
CA ASN A 43 -27.69 -70.78 -3.67
C ASN A 43 -27.76 -70.54 -5.19
N ASN A 44 -26.77 -71.04 -5.94
CA ASN A 44 -26.61 -70.82 -7.39
C ASN A 44 -26.45 -69.34 -7.81
N GLU A 45 -25.75 -68.54 -7.00
CA GLU A 45 -25.33 -67.17 -7.34
C GLU A 45 -24.59 -67.09 -8.69
N VAL A 46 -24.85 -66.02 -9.45
CA VAL A 46 -24.15 -65.72 -10.72
C VAL A 46 -23.19 -64.57 -10.47
N PHE A 47 -21.89 -64.88 -10.44
CA PHE A 47 -20.86 -63.96 -9.97
C PHE A 47 -20.32 -63.01 -11.06
N GLY A 48 -20.44 -63.36 -12.34
CA GLY A 48 -19.84 -62.55 -13.42
C GLY A 48 -18.32 -62.44 -13.25
N LEU A 49 -17.82 -61.22 -13.02
CA LEU A 49 -16.40 -60.94 -12.81
C LEU A 49 -16.00 -60.82 -11.34
N ASP A 50 -16.94 -60.94 -10.40
CA ASP A 50 -16.65 -60.76 -8.97
C ASP A 50 -15.94 -62.00 -8.41
N SER A 51 -14.71 -61.85 -7.92
CA SER A 51 -14.02 -62.93 -7.18
C SER A 51 -14.49 -63.01 -5.72
N LEU A 52 -14.80 -61.87 -5.10
CA LEU A 52 -15.39 -61.76 -3.77
C LEU A 52 -16.62 -60.87 -3.87
N ARG A 53 -17.79 -61.40 -3.48
CA ARG A 53 -19.03 -60.64 -3.39
C ARG A 53 -19.49 -60.61 -1.93
N LEU A 54 -19.67 -59.41 -1.39
CA LEU A 54 -20.21 -59.23 -0.05
C LEU A 54 -21.67 -58.77 -0.17
N LYS A 55 -22.62 -59.47 0.46
CA LYS A 55 -24.07 -59.16 0.37
C LYS A 55 -24.76 -59.15 1.72
N GLU A 56 -25.08 -57.94 2.18
CA GLU A 56 -25.93 -57.67 3.34
C GLU A 56 -26.26 -56.16 3.39
N ASN A 57 -27.07 -55.76 4.35
CA ASN A 57 -27.42 -54.35 4.57
C ASN A 57 -26.28 -53.51 5.19
N ASN A 58 -25.32 -54.14 5.88
CA ASN A 58 -24.31 -53.44 6.68
C ASN A 58 -22.89 -53.99 6.41
N LEU A 59 -22.41 -53.79 5.19
CA LEU A 59 -21.15 -54.37 4.72
C LEU A 59 -19.92 -53.77 5.41
N ARG A 60 -19.16 -54.59 6.14
CA ARG A 60 -17.90 -54.22 6.81
C ARG A 60 -16.81 -55.27 6.61
N ILE A 61 -15.58 -54.82 6.45
CA ILE A 61 -14.39 -55.67 6.60
C ILE A 61 -13.61 -55.12 7.79
N LYS A 62 -13.66 -55.82 8.92
CA LYS A 62 -12.98 -55.43 10.15
C LYS A 62 -11.60 -56.08 10.25
N PHE A 63 -10.61 -55.27 10.60
CA PHE A 63 -9.26 -55.66 10.98
C PHE A 63 -9.14 -55.45 12.48
N GLU A 64 -9.24 -56.55 13.24
CA GLU A 64 -9.15 -56.55 14.70
C GLU A 64 -7.75 -57.00 15.10
N ASP A 65 -6.98 -56.11 15.72
CA ASP A 65 -5.62 -56.36 16.17
C ASP A 65 -5.63 -56.74 17.66
N ILE A 66 -5.15 -57.94 17.96
CA ILE A 66 -5.09 -58.49 19.33
C ILE A 66 -3.68 -58.43 19.93
N SER A 67 -2.76 -57.71 19.29
CA SER A 67 -1.36 -57.63 19.71
C SER A 67 -1.24 -56.99 21.09
N PRO A 68 -0.41 -57.54 21.99
CA PRO A 68 -0.18 -56.95 23.29
C PRO A 68 0.73 -55.71 23.18
N ALA A 69 0.52 -54.74 24.08
CA ALA A 69 1.42 -53.60 24.22
C ALA A 69 2.88 -54.07 24.44
N PRO A 70 3.90 -53.43 23.83
CA PRO A 70 3.86 -52.14 23.14
C PRO A 70 3.71 -52.22 21.61
N LEU A 71 3.27 -53.36 21.06
CA LEU A 71 3.04 -53.47 19.61
C LEU A 71 1.89 -52.54 19.17
N PRO A 72 1.91 -52.07 17.91
CA PRO A 72 0.72 -51.42 17.33
C PRO A 72 -0.50 -52.32 17.47
N GLY A 73 -1.65 -51.73 17.78
CA GLY A 73 -2.89 -52.46 18.04
C GLY A 73 -4.15 -51.65 17.68
N ASN A 74 -4.07 -50.82 16.64
CA ASN A 74 -5.24 -50.09 16.15
C ASN A 74 -6.12 -51.02 15.30
N ASP A 75 -7.41 -51.00 15.61
CA ASP A 75 -8.43 -51.69 14.83
C ASP A 75 -8.88 -50.80 13.67
N TRP A 76 -8.93 -51.37 12.48
CA TRP A 76 -9.36 -50.68 11.26
C TRP A 76 -10.60 -51.34 10.67
N GLN A 77 -11.36 -50.58 9.89
CA GLN A 77 -12.50 -51.11 9.16
C GLN A 77 -12.63 -50.47 7.79
N ILE A 78 -12.92 -51.30 6.77
CA ILE A 78 -13.45 -50.83 5.50
C ILE A 78 -14.98 -50.89 5.58
N THR A 79 -15.63 -49.79 5.25
CA THR A 79 -17.07 -49.63 5.35
C THR A 79 -17.66 -49.21 4.01
N ALA A 80 -18.71 -49.91 3.59
CA ALA A 80 -19.57 -49.47 2.51
C ALA A 80 -20.94 -49.06 3.08
N ASN A 81 -21.27 -47.77 2.95
CA ASN A 81 -22.49 -47.09 3.40
C ASN A 81 -22.74 -47.12 4.92
N ASP A 82 -23.47 -46.13 5.41
CA ASP A 82 -23.97 -46.10 6.79
C ASP A 82 -25.07 -47.15 7.01
N SER A 83 -25.19 -47.61 8.25
CA SER A 83 -26.20 -48.60 8.67
C SER A 83 -27.55 -47.98 9.06
N ALA A 84 -27.58 -46.67 9.29
CA ALA A 84 -28.78 -45.94 9.68
C ALA A 84 -29.70 -45.70 8.47
N SER A 85 -31.02 -45.76 8.69
CA SER A 85 -31.99 -45.36 7.67
C SER A 85 -31.78 -43.89 7.27
N GLY A 86 -31.52 -43.64 5.98
CA GLY A 86 -31.19 -42.30 5.47
C GLY A 86 -29.74 -41.87 5.72
N GLY A 87 -28.86 -42.77 6.14
CA GLY A 87 -27.43 -42.52 6.34
C GLY A 87 -26.67 -42.25 5.03
N ALA A 88 -25.37 -41.95 5.16
CA ALA A 88 -24.52 -41.61 4.03
C ALA A 88 -24.27 -42.81 3.10
N ASN A 89 -24.36 -42.56 1.79
CA ASN A 89 -23.83 -43.46 0.78
C ASN A 89 -22.34 -43.14 0.57
N GLN A 90 -21.45 -44.05 0.95
CA GLN A 90 -20.01 -43.78 0.98
C GLN A 90 -19.16 -45.05 0.99
N PHE A 91 -17.87 -44.88 0.73
CA PHE A 91 -16.82 -45.86 0.96
C PHE A 91 -15.76 -45.26 1.87
N SER A 92 -15.52 -45.85 3.04
CA SER A 92 -14.63 -45.31 4.08
C SER A 92 -13.59 -46.31 4.57
N ILE A 93 -12.46 -45.76 5.01
CA ILE A 93 -11.47 -46.44 5.86
C ILE A 93 -11.56 -45.76 7.23
N GLU A 94 -11.86 -46.55 8.25
CA GLU A 94 -12.17 -46.08 9.61
C GLU A 94 -11.15 -46.63 10.61
N ASP A 95 -10.68 -45.77 11.50
CA ASP A 95 -9.95 -46.15 12.71
C ASP A 95 -10.98 -46.36 13.81
N ILE A 96 -11.28 -47.62 14.11
CA ILE A 96 -12.32 -48.00 15.06
C ILE A 96 -11.84 -47.75 16.49
N SER A 97 -10.56 -47.96 16.78
CA SER A 97 -9.99 -47.70 18.10
C SER A 97 -10.06 -46.22 18.48
N ALA A 98 -9.85 -45.31 17.53
CA ALA A 98 -9.89 -43.87 17.75
C ALA A 98 -11.24 -43.21 17.40
N ALA A 99 -12.21 -43.98 16.89
CA ALA A 99 -13.48 -43.50 16.36
C ALA A 99 -13.29 -42.37 15.32
N GLN A 100 -12.35 -42.56 14.39
CA GLN A 100 -12.04 -41.60 13.32
C GLN A 100 -12.34 -42.20 11.94
N VAL A 101 -12.57 -41.33 10.96
CA VAL A 101 -12.70 -41.69 9.54
C VAL A 101 -11.66 -40.97 8.71
N PRO A 102 -10.41 -41.46 8.64
CA PRO A 102 -9.33 -40.76 7.94
C PRO A 102 -9.54 -40.65 6.42
N PHE A 103 -10.29 -41.58 5.82
CA PHE A 103 -10.63 -41.53 4.41
C PHE A 103 -12.12 -41.81 4.20
N ASN A 104 -12.79 -40.90 3.50
CA ASN A 104 -14.19 -41.04 3.16
C ASN A 104 -14.45 -40.59 1.71
N LEU A 105 -14.96 -41.49 0.88
CA LEU A 105 -15.37 -41.22 -0.49
C LEU A 105 -16.90 -41.28 -0.58
N MET A 106 -17.53 -40.11 -0.67
CA MET A 106 -18.98 -40.02 -0.81
C MET A 106 -19.46 -40.49 -2.20
N ALA A 107 -20.63 -41.13 -2.23
CA ALA A 107 -21.28 -41.51 -3.48
C ALA A 107 -21.53 -40.29 -4.37
N GLY A 108 -21.35 -40.47 -5.69
CA GLY A 108 -21.49 -39.39 -6.67
C GLY A 108 -20.23 -38.54 -6.89
N ALA A 109 -19.14 -38.81 -6.16
CA ALA A 109 -17.83 -38.27 -6.51
C ALA A 109 -17.50 -38.59 -7.98
N ARG A 110 -17.10 -37.57 -8.75
CA ARG A 110 -16.83 -37.70 -10.19
C ARG A 110 -15.54 -38.47 -10.45
N SER A 111 -15.35 -38.95 -11.69
CA SER A 111 -14.06 -39.51 -12.11
C SER A 111 -12.92 -38.52 -11.85
N ASN A 112 -11.81 -39.04 -11.35
CA ASN A 112 -10.62 -38.27 -11.00
C ASN A 112 -10.86 -37.19 -9.93
N SER A 113 -11.85 -37.38 -9.03
CA SER A 113 -12.04 -36.51 -7.86
C SER A 113 -10.77 -36.41 -7.02
N LEU A 114 -10.10 -37.54 -6.82
CA LEU A 114 -8.72 -37.66 -6.35
C LEU A 114 -8.02 -38.70 -7.22
N LEU A 115 -6.93 -38.30 -7.87
CA LEU A 115 -6.09 -39.19 -8.66
C LEU A 115 -4.65 -39.06 -8.17
N ILE A 116 -3.97 -40.20 -8.00
CA ILE A 116 -2.51 -40.25 -7.85
C ILE A 116 -1.97 -40.88 -9.13
N SER A 117 -1.20 -40.11 -9.89
CA SER A 117 -0.61 -40.56 -11.15
C SER A 117 0.60 -41.48 -10.91
N PRO A 118 1.07 -42.22 -11.93
CA PRO A 118 2.28 -43.06 -11.82
C PRO A 118 3.57 -42.30 -11.47
N THR A 119 3.60 -40.98 -11.68
CA THR A 119 4.73 -40.11 -11.27
C THR A 119 4.61 -39.59 -9.84
N GLY A 120 3.52 -39.93 -9.14
CA GLY A 120 3.21 -39.46 -7.79
C GLY A 120 2.49 -38.10 -7.75
N ALA A 121 2.19 -37.47 -8.89
CA ALA A 121 1.44 -36.23 -8.92
C ALA A 121 -0.04 -36.42 -8.56
N ILE A 122 -0.60 -35.50 -7.79
CA ILE A 122 -2.00 -35.51 -7.32
C ILE A 122 -2.86 -34.64 -8.24
N GLY A 123 -3.90 -35.24 -8.82
CA GLY A 123 -4.94 -34.55 -9.58
C GLY A 123 -6.22 -34.42 -8.77
N LEU A 124 -6.73 -33.19 -8.62
CA LEU A 124 -8.07 -32.90 -8.11
C LEU A 124 -8.94 -32.47 -9.28
N GLY A 125 -9.78 -33.39 -9.77
CA GLY A 125 -10.61 -33.21 -10.97
C GLY A 125 -9.87 -33.42 -12.30
N SER A 126 -8.60 -33.86 -12.27
CA SER A 126 -7.77 -34.05 -13.47
C SER A 126 -7.30 -35.49 -13.64
N ALA A 127 -7.51 -36.06 -14.82
CA ALA A 127 -7.00 -37.38 -15.22
C ALA A 127 -5.50 -37.38 -15.53
N ALA A 128 -4.92 -36.20 -15.79
CA ALA A 128 -3.54 -36.02 -16.23
C ALA A 128 -2.92 -34.80 -15.51
N PRO A 129 -2.55 -34.93 -14.22
CA PRO A 129 -1.89 -33.85 -13.50
C PRO A 129 -0.56 -33.49 -14.17
N ALA A 130 -0.37 -32.21 -14.51
CA ALA A 130 0.83 -31.71 -15.20
C ALA A 130 1.92 -31.20 -14.24
N LEU A 131 1.53 -30.99 -12.98
CA LEU A 131 2.38 -30.58 -11.86
C LEU A 131 2.11 -31.50 -10.68
N ASN A 132 3.01 -31.52 -9.69
CA ASN A 132 2.89 -32.36 -8.50
C ASN A 132 1.52 -32.24 -7.79
N LEU A 133 0.90 -31.06 -7.87
CA LEU A 133 -0.50 -30.83 -7.52
C LEU A 133 -1.19 -30.09 -8.68
N HIS A 134 -2.27 -30.66 -9.21
CA HIS A 134 -3.10 -30.04 -10.25
C HIS A 134 -4.55 -29.98 -9.80
N ILE A 135 -5.05 -28.76 -9.55
CA ILE A 135 -6.46 -28.48 -9.24
C ILE A 135 -7.17 -28.03 -10.51
N LEU A 136 -8.08 -28.85 -11.04
CA LEU A 136 -8.86 -28.54 -12.23
C LEU A 136 -10.31 -28.24 -11.86
N LYS A 137 -10.76 -27.02 -12.15
CA LYS A 137 -12.15 -26.57 -11.99
C LYS A 137 -12.53 -25.67 -13.16
N SER A 138 -13.83 -25.64 -13.49
CA SER A 138 -14.37 -24.84 -14.60
C SER A 138 -14.25 -23.33 -14.38
N ASP A 139 -14.26 -22.90 -13.13
CA ASP A 139 -14.14 -21.50 -12.74
C ASP A 139 -13.41 -21.43 -11.39
N THR A 140 -12.45 -20.51 -11.30
CA THR A 140 -11.73 -20.13 -10.08
C THR A 140 -11.22 -21.34 -9.27
N PRO A 141 -10.37 -22.21 -9.85
CA PRO A 141 -9.64 -23.19 -9.06
C PRO A 141 -8.89 -22.50 -7.92
N ALA A 142 -9.01 -23.07 -6.73
CA ALA A 142 -8.52 -22.47 -5.49
C ALA A 142 -8.04 -23.51 -4.50
N MET A 143 -7.15 -23.09 -3.62
CA MET A 143 -6.82 -23.76 -2.37
C MET A 143 -7.34 -22.91 -1.22
N ARG A 144 -8.00 -23.55 -0.25
CA ARG A 144 -8.46 -22.93 0.99
C ARG A 144 -7.55 -23.32 2.15
N LEU A 145 -7.16 -22.32 2.94
CA LEU A 145 -6.51 -22.46 4.22
C LEU A 145 -7.48 -21.94 5.28
N GLU A 146 -7.96 -22.83 6.14
CA GLU A 146 -8.97 -22.52 7.15
C GLU A 146 -8.47 -22.90 8.53
N GLN A 147 -8.49 -21.92 9.43
CA GLN A 147 -8.28 -22.08 10.85
C GLN A 147 -9.63 -21.89 11.55
N ASP A 148 -10.03 -22.86 12.36
CA ASP A 148 -11.26 -22.80 13.15
C ASP A 148 -10.97 -22.30 14.59
N ALA A 149 -11.94 -22.49 15.48
CA ALA A 149 -11.82 -22.12 16.90
C ALA A 149 -11.40 -23.30 17.80
N SER A 150 -11.12 -24.48 17.24
CA SER A 150 -10.88 -25.71 18.03
C SER A 150 -9.67 -25.61 18.97
N ALA A 151 -8.68 -24.80 18.60
CA ALA A 151 -7.48 -24.54 19.40
C ALA A 151 -7.54 -23.21 20.19
N SER A 152 -8.73 -22.70 20.52
CA SER A 152 -8.94 -21.37 21.13
C SER A 152 -8.35 -20.21 20.30
N THR A 153 -8.20 -20.44 18.99
CA THR A 153 -7.71 -19.49 18.02
C THR A 153 -8.85 -18.65 17.45
N THR A 154 -8.55 -17.43 17.00
CA THR A 154 -9.53 -16.65 16.22
C THR A 154 -9.68 -17.30 14.84
N PRO A 155 -10.90 -17.66 14.40
CA PRO A 155 -11.10 -18.28 13.10
C PRO A 155 -10.61 -17.38 11.96
N GLN A 156 -9.91 -17.96 10.99
CA GLN A 156 -9.40 -17.23 9.85
C GLN A 156 -9.39 -18.12 8.61
N THR A 157 -9.93 -17.60 7.51
CA THR A 157 -10.01 -18.33 6.25
C THR A 157 -9.39 -17.52 5.12
N TRP A 158 -8.45 -18.14 4.43
CA TRP A 158 -7.76 -17.59 3.27
C TRP A 158 -7.93 -18.48 2.06
N ASP A 159 -8.12 -17.88 0.88
CA ASP A 159 -8.06 -18.60 -0.39
C ASP A 159 -6.89 -18.09 -1.24
N VAL A 160 -6.19 -19.01 -1.90
CA VAL A 160 -5.26 -18.72 -3.00
C VAL A 160 -5.88 -19.27 -4.27
N ALA A 161 -6.17 -18.40 -5.23
CA ALA A 161 -6.98 -18.76 -6.39
C ALA A 161 -6.54 -18.01 -7.65
N GLY A 162 -6.94 -18.56 -8.80
CA GLY A 162 -6.71 -17.94 -10.10
C GLY A 162 -7.82 -18.23 -11.09
N ASN A 163 -8.14 -17.24 -11.92
CA ASN A 163 -9.10 -17.36 -13.03
C ASN A 163 -8.73 -16.41 -14.17
N GLU A 164 -9.60 -16.28 -15.16
CA GLU A 164 -9.42 -15.42 -16.34
C GLU A 164 -9.37 -13.92 -16.00
N ALA A 165 -9.79 -13.52 -14.80
CA ALA A 165 -9.76 -12.13 -14.37
C ALA A 165 -8.50 -11.80 -13.55
N ASN A 166 -7.98 -12.72 -12.73
CA ASN A 166 -6.81 -12.52 -11.89
C ASN A 166 -6.32 -13.78 -11.16
N PHE A 167 -5.05 -13.76 -10.76
CA PHE A 167 -4.50 -14.54 -9.65
C PHE A 167 -4.54 -13.70 -8.37
N PHE A 168 -4.96 -14.27 -7.24
CA PHE A 168 -5.19 -13.49 -6.02
C PHE A 168 -5.07 -14.30 -4.72
N VAL A 169 -4.84 -13.55 -3.64
CA VAL A 169 -5.01 -13.99 -2.25
C VAL A 169 -6.25 -13.31 -1.71
N ARG A 170 -7.19 -14.08 -1.14
CA ARG A 170 -8.46 -13.61 -0.59
C ARG A 170 -8.54 -13.85 0.91
N ASP A 171 -8.79 -12.80 1.67
CA ASP A 171 -9.22 -12.88 3.07
C ASP A 171 -10.74 -13.10 3.10
N VAL A 172 -11.16 -14.35 3.29
CA VAL A 172 -12.58 -14.70 3.28
C VAL A 172 -13.27 -14.14 4.52
N THR A 173 -12.62 -14.22 5.68
CA THR A 173 -13.14 -13.76 6.98
C THR A 173 -13.36 -12.25 7.00
N ALA A 174 -12.45 -11.46 6.41
CA ALA A 174 -12.55 -10.00 6.37
C ALA A 174 -13.44 -9.47 5.22
N GLY A 175 -14.48 -10.20 4.83
CA GLY A 175 -15.42 -9.79 3.79
C GLY A 175 -14.91 -10.01 2.37
N SER A 176 -14.15 -11.09 2.14
CA SER A 176 -13.59 -11.44 0.82
C SER A 176 -12.67 -10.38 0.22
N ARG A 177 -11.90 -9.69 1.07
CA ARG A 177 -10.90 -8.69 0.61
C ARG A 177 -9.80 -9.37 -0.19
N LEU A 178 -9.24 -8.64 -1.15
CA LEU A 178 -8.20 -9.12 -2.06
C LEU A 178 -6.90 -8.34 -1.86
N PRO A 179 -6.15 -8.59 -0.77
CA PRO A 179 -4.92 -7.86 -0.47
C PRO A 179 -3.81 -8.04 -1.52
N LEU A 180 -3.83 -9.13 -2.29
CA LEU A 180 -2.94 -9.34 -3.43
C LEU A 180 -3.75 -9.71 -4.67
N ARG A 181 -3.50 -9.02 -5.77
CA ARG A 181 -4.11 -9.31 -7.09
C ARG A 181 -3.09 -9.10 -8.20
N ILE A 182 -2.95 -10.10 -9.06
CA ILE A 182 -2.19 -10.03 -10.31
C ILE A 182 -3.16 -10.26 -11.46
N ARG A 183 -3.30 -9.28 -12.36
CA ARG A 183 -4.18 -9.41 -13.53
C ARG A 183 -3.46 -10.14 -14.68
N PRO A 184 -4.20 -10.83 -15.57
CA PRO A 184 -3.64 -11.34 -16.81
C PRO A 184 -2.92 -10.24 -17.60
N GLY A 185 -1.77 -10.57 -18.19
CA GLY A 185 -0.95 -9.61 -18.93
C GLY A 185 -0.09 -8.68 -18.08
N ALA A 186 -0.04 -8.86 -16.75
CA ALA A 186 0.94 -8.17 -15.91
C ALA A 186 2.37 -8.43 -16.43
N ARG A 187 3.19 -7.37 -16.52
CA ARG A 187 4.56 -7.48 -17.01
C ARG A 187 5.44 -8.26 -16.03
N HIS A 188 6.54 -8.80 -16.54
CA HIS A 188 7.56 -9.41 -15.69
C HIS A 188 8.13 -8.38 -14.70
N ASN A 189 8.55 -8.84 -13.53
CA ASN A 189 9.19 -8.01 -12.49
C ASN A 189 8.34 -6.83 -11.99
N ASN A 190 7.00 -6.90 -12.11
CA ASN A 190 6.11 -5.87 -11.55
C ASN A 190 6.29 -5.70 -10.03
N LEU A 191 6.58 -6.78 -9.32
CA LEU A 191 7.01 -6.79 -7.92
C LEU A 191 8.09 -7.86 -7.76
N VAL A 192 9.26 -7.44 -7.28
CA VAL A 192 10.38 -8.31 -6.94
C VAL A 192 10.81 -7.98 -5.52
N ILE A 193 10.98 -9.01 -4.69
CA ILE A 193 11.58 -8.91 -3.35
C ILE A 193 12.87 -9.73 -3.39
N THR A 194 14.01 -9.08 -3.22
CA THR A 194 15.33 -9.73 -3.30
C THR A 194 15.75 -10.31 -1.95
N GLY A 195 16.75 -11.20 -1.96
CA GLY A 195 17.24 -11.85 -0.73
C GLY A 195 17.85 -10.90 0.32
N ASN A 196 18.22 -9.68 -0.08
CA ASN A 196 18.65 -8.61 0.82
C ASN A 196 17.51 -7.65 1.23
N GLY A 197 16.26 -7.98 0.92
CA GLY A 197 15.07 -7.23 1.32
C GLY A 197 14.69 -6.05 0.42
N ALA A 198 15.43 -5.77 -0.66
CA ALA A 198 15.10 -4.69 -1.57
C ALA A 198 13.86 -5.03 -2.43
N ILE A 199 13.07 -3.99 -2.73
CA ILE A 199 11.83 -4.09 -3.50
C ILE A 199 12.04 -3.43 -4.86
N GLY A 200 11.94 -4.23 -5.92
CA GLY A 200 11.92 -3.78 -7.31
C GLY A 200 10.49 -3.69 -7.84
N VAL A 201 10.14 -2.54 -8.42
CA VAL A 201 8.90 -2.34 -9.18
C VAL A 201 9.29 -2.09 -10.63
N GLY A 202 9.07 -3.08 -11.49
CA GLY A 202 9.49 -3.05 -12.90
C GLY A 202 10.93 -3.49 -13.16
N THR A 203 11.69 -3.90 -12.13
CA THR A 203 13.09 -4.35 -12.25
C THR A 203 13.39 -5.56 -11.37
N PRO A 204 14.16 -6.56 -11.86
CA PRO A 204 14.64 -7.67 -11.03
C PRO A 204 15.93 -7.34 -10.26
N LEU A 205 16.59 -6.22 -10.59
CA LEU A 205 17.86 -5.79 -10.02
C LEU A 205 17.69 -4.40 -9.38
N PRO A 206 16.98 -4.29 -8.25
CA PRO A 206 16.86 -3.03 -7.53
C PRO A 206 18.23 -2.51 -7.08
N GLN A 207 18.51 -1.22 -7.29
CA GLN A 207 19.76 -0.56 -6.90
C GLN A 207 19.61 0.26 -5.60
N ALA A 208 18.41 0.25 -5.03
CA ALA A 208 18.05 0.87 -3.76
C ALA A 208 17.04 -0.05 -3.05
N GLN A 209 16.77 0.20 -1.75
CA GLN A 209 15.79 -0.57 -0.97
C GLN A 209 14.40 -0.56 -1.61
N LEU A 210 14.04 0.53 -2.29
CA LEU A 210 12.90 0.61 -3.18
C LEU A 210 13.36 1.19 -4.52
N HIS A 211 13.19 0.46 -5.63
CA HIS A 211 13.56 0.90 -6.97
C HIS A 211 12.34 0.82 -7.91
N LEU A 212 11.81 1.98 -8.29
CA LEU A 212 10.80 2.10 -9.35
C LEU A 212 11.51 2.25 -10.68
N PHE A 213 11.28 1.32 -11.60
CA PHE A 213 11.90 1.31 -12.93
C PHE A 213 10.84 1.19 -14.02
N GLY A 214 11.01 1.97 -15.08
CA GLY A 214 10.18 1.85 -16.27
C GLY A 214 10.74 2.65 -17.44
N SER A 215 10.46 2.17 -18.64
CA SER A 215 10.94 2.73 -19.92
C SER A 215 9.81 3.28 -20.81
N ALA A 216 8.57 3.27 -20.31
CA ALA A 216 7.37 3.67 -21.07
C ALA A 216 6.97 5.14 -20.86
N GLY A 217 7.83 5.95 -20.22
CA GLY A 217 7.57 7.37 -19.97
C GLY A 217 6.54 7.67 -18.87
N ASN A 218 6.19 6.68 -18.04
CA ASN A 218 5.18 6.80 -16.99
C ASN A 218 5.66 6.33 -15.60
N THR A 219 6.97 6.24 -15.40
CA THR A 219 7.58 5.86 -14.12
C THR A 219 7.40 7.01 -13.13
N GLN A 220 6.61 6.79 -12.07
CA GLN A 220 6.31 7.82 -11.08
C GLN A 220 6.02 7.20 -9.70
N LEU A 221 6.35 7.94 -8.65
CA LEU A 221 5.82 7.71 -7.31
C LEU A 221 4.62 8.63 -7.12
N LYS A 222 3.40 8.08 -7.10
CA LYS A 222 2.18 8.81 -6.79
C LYS A 222 1.75 8.50 -5.36
N VAL A 223 1.60 9.53 -4.54
CA VAL A 223 1.05 9.42 -3.18
C VAL A 223 -0.23 10.25 -3.12
N GLU A 224 -1.35 9.62 -2.77
CA GLU A 224 -2.67 10.25 -2.71
C GLU A 224 -3.43 9.83 -1.46
N GLU A 225 -4.17 10.77 -0.87
CA GLU A 225 -5.02 10.57 0.31
C GLU A 225 -6.43 11.05 -0.04
N LEU A 226 -7.41 10.14 0.04
CA LEU A 226 -8.78 10.33 -0.44
C LEU A 226 -9.81 10.39 0.70
N SER A 227 -9.37 10.53 1.94
CA SER A 227 -10.25 10.75 3.08
C SER A 227 -11.18 11.93 2.83
N GLY A 228 -12.48 11.72 3.04
CA GLY A 228 -13.50 12.76 2.90
C GLY A 228 -13.32 13.93 3.89
N THR A 229 -12.49 13.78 4.92
CA THR A 229 -12.11 14.88 5.80
C THR A 229 -10.96 15.66 5.19
N THR A 230 -11.17 16.95 4.93
CA THR A 230 -10.10 17.86 4.49
C THR A 230 -9.30 18.32 5.70
N ALA A 231 -8.14 17.70 5.92
CA ALA A 231 -7.23 18.03 7.02
C ALA A 231 -5.78 18.00 6.53
N ALA A 232 -4.91 18.79 7.17
CA ALA A 232 -3.47 18.71 6.94
C ALA A 232 -2.95 17.32 7.35
N ARG A 233 -2.12 16.73 6.50
CA ARG A 233 -1.55 15.38 6.69
C ARG A 233 -0.14 15.34 6.14
N THR A 234 0.72 14.58 6.81
CA THR A 234 2.04 14.21 6.28
C THR A 234 1.85 13.05 5.31
N LEU A 235 1.99 13.31 4.01
CA LEU A 235 1.93 12.27 2.97
C LEU A 235 3.29 11.64 2.67
N LEU A 236 4.37 12.36 2.98
CA LEU A 236 5.74 11.89 2.83
C LEU A 236 6.52 12.32 4.07
N GLU A 237 7.09 11.35 4.77
CA GLU A 237 8.01 11.57 5.89
C GLU A 237 9.37 10.98 5.53
N ILE A 238 10.41 11.80 5.65
CA ILE A 238 11.80 11.40 5.47
C ILE A 238 12.55 11.90 6.68
N ALA A 239 13.19 10.99 7.41
CA ALA A 239 13.93 11.29 8.62
C ALA A 239 15.37 10.76 8.50
N ASN A 240 16.33 11.56 8.96
CA ASN A 240 17.71 11.17 9.09
C ASN A 240 18.28 11.81 10.37
N LEU A 241 19.25 11.14 11.02
CA LEU A 241 19.98 11.73 12.15
C LEU A 241 20.91 12.87 11.70
N GLY A 242 21.38 12.80 10.46
CA GLY A 242 22.16 13.85 9.81
C GLY A 242 21.32 14.69 8.84
N GLU A 243 22.02 15.40 7.95
CA GLU A 243 21.39 16.15 6.86
C GLU A 243 20.61 15.21 5.93
N ILE A 244 19.42 15.63 5.50
CA ILE A 244 18.65 14.95 4.46
C ILE A 244 19.03 15.57 3.11
N VAL A 245 19.38 14.73 2.14
CA VAL A 245 19.72 15.17 0.78
C VAL A 245 18.79 14.48 -0.21
N SER A 246 18.00 15.28 -0.94
CA SER A 246 17.29 14.83 -2.13
C SER A 246 18.05 15.27 -3.38
N ARG A 247 18.22 14.36 -4.34
CA ARG A 247 18.95 14.59 -5.59
C ARG A 247 18.00 14.55 -6.78
N PHE A 248 18.13 15.53 -7.67
CA PHE A 248 17.36 15.66 -8.89
C PHE A 248 18.33 15.74 -10.08
N ASP A 249 18.42 14.66 -10.85
CA ASP A 249 19.25 14.58 -12.05
C ASP A 249 18.47 14.99 -13.30
N ALA A 250 19.10 15.78 -14.17
CA ALA A 250 18.61 16.15 -15.48
C ALA A 250 19.79 16.11 -16.47
N ALA A 251 19.85 15.05 -17.27
CA ALA A 251 21.01 14.72 -18.11
C ALA A 251 22.32 14.73 -17.28
N ASP A 252 23.29 15.57 -17.65
CA ASP A 252 24.60 15.65 -16.98
C ASP A 252 24.61 16.60 -15.77
N SER A 253 23.48 17.25 -15.47
CA SER A 253 23.35 18.18 -14.35
C SER A 253 22.54 17.59 -13.21
N HIS A 254 22.83 18.03 -11.99
CA HIS A 254 22.02 17.67 -10.83
C HIS A 254 21.84 18.85 -9.89
N TRP A 255 20.70 18.85 -9.20
CA TRP A 255 20.41 19.72 -8.08
C TRP A 255 20.25 18.89 -6.82
N LEU A 256 20.74 19.41 -5.71
CA LEU A 256 20.54 18.84 -4.40
C LEU A 256 19.68 19.78 -3.57
N GLN A 257 18.64 19.22 -2.95
CA GLN A 257 17.87 19.84 -1.89
C GLN A 257 18.38 19.27 -0.57
N GLN A 258 18.89 20.14 0.29
CA GLN A 258 19.53 19.75 1.54
C GLN A 258 18.75 20.35 2.72
N ILE A 259 18.36 19.50 3.65
CA ILE A 259 17.66 19.88 4.87
C ILE A 259 18.56 19.53 6.05
N ALA A 260 19.11 20.55 6.68
CA ALA A 260 19.89 20.45 7.91
C ALA A 260 19.08 20.95 9.11
N ALA A 261 19.59 20.76 10.31
CA ALA A 261 18.91 21.16 11.55
C ALA A 261 18.51 22.65 11.61
N SER A 262 19.28 23.53 10.97
CA SER A 262 19.09 24.99 11.07
C SER A 262 18.87 25.71 9.74
N ASN A 263 18.80 24.98 8.62
CA ASN A 263 18.56 25.60 7.32
C ASN A 263 18.14 24.60 6.24
N TYR A 264 17.52 25.17 5.21
CA TYR A 264 17.21 24.56 3.94
C TYR A 264 18.12 25.15 2.86
N ARG A 265 18.75 24.30 2.04
CA ARG A 265 19.68 24.75 0.98
C ARG A 265 19.38 24.10 -0.36
N LEU A 266 19.64 24.86 -1.43
CA LEU A 266 19.72 24.35 -2.80
C LEU A 266 21.16 24.45 -3.30
N THR A 267 21.72 23.33 -3.74
CA THR A 267 23.11 23.23 -4.22
C THR A 267 23.18 22.45 -5.54
N THR A 268 24.31 22.53 -6.24
CA THR A 268 24.58 21.76 -7.49
C THR A 268 25.62 20.66 -7.27
N GLY A 269 25.82 20.26 -6.01
CA GLY A 269 26.83 19.29 -5.59
C GLY A 269 27.14 19.42 -4.10
N SER A 270 27.53 18.32 -3.46
CA SER A 270 27.62 18.21 -1.98
C SER A 270 28.63 19.18 -1.33
N ASN A 271 29.62 19.63 -2.09
CA ASN A 271 30.63 20.61 -1.64
C ASN A 271 30.54 21.95 -2.40
N SER A 272 29.42 22.20 -3.09
CA SER A 272 29.21 23.45 -3.82
C SER A 272 28.66 24.54 -2.91
N LEU A 273 29.01 25.79 -3.21
CA LEU A 273 28.41 26.95 -2.55
C LEU A 273 26.88 26.91 -2.73
N PRO A 274 26.08 27.09 -1.66
CA PRO A 274 24.63 27.17 -1.78
C PRO A 274 24.19 28.25 -2.75
N ARG A 275 23.30 27.87 -3.68
CA ARG A 275 22.65 28.81 -4.61
C ARG A 275 21.46 29.51 -3.96
N LEU A 276 20.93 28.92 -2.90
CA LEU A 276 19.90 29.46 -2.03
C LEU A 276 20.05 28.83 -0.65
N THR A 277 19.98 29.65 0.40
CA THR A 277 19.88 29.20 1.79
C THR A 277 18.72 29.92 2.46
N LEU A 278 17.79 29.16 3.04
CA LEU A 278 16.77 29.65 3.95
C LEU A 278 17.13 29.17 5.36
N SER A 279 17.42 30.09 6.29
CA SER A 279 17.66 29.73 7.69
C SER A 279 16.38 29.38 8.42
N ASP A 280 16.52 28.72 9.56
CA ASP A 280 15.44 28.50 10.53
C ASP A 280 14.88 29.80 11.15
N SER A 281 15.60 30.93 11.06
CA SER A 281 15.11 32.27 11.40
C SER A 281 14.39 33.00 10.25
N GLY A 282 14.16 32.32 9.13
CA GLY A 282 13.46 32.89 7.98
C GLY A 282 14.32 33.81 7.09
N ASN A 283 15.63 33.93 7.34
CA ASN A 283 16.54 34.70 6.50
C ASN A 283 16.83 33.96 5.19
N LEU A 284 16.65 34.64 4.05
CA LEU A 284 16.97 34.13 2.73
C LEU A 284 18.29 34.73 2.22
N ALA A 285 19.27 33.87 1.97
CA ALA A 285 20.54 34.26 1.35
C ALA A 285 20.65 33.67 -0.06
N ILE A 286 20.99 34.53 -1.03
CA ILE A 286 21.32 34.15 -2.41
C ILE A 286 22.66 34.79 -2.79
N PRO A 287 23.59 34.05 -3.41
CA PRO A 287 24.87 34.61 -3.85
C PRO A 287 24.75 35.44 -5.14
N GLY A 288 23.62 35.33 -5.86
CA GLY A 288 23.34 36.07 -7.09
C GLY A 288 22.45 37.29 -6.87
N SER A 289 21.90 37.83 -7.96
CA SER A 289 20.96 38.95 -7.93
C SER A 289 19.51 38.49 -7.69
N LEU A 290 18.76 39.24 -6.88
CA LEU A 290 17.30 39.15 -6.81
C LEU A 290 16.68 39.94 -7.98
N SER A 291 15.92 39.26 -8.85
CA SER A 291 15.14 39.91 -9.90
C SER A 291 13.65 39.84 -9.57
N GLN A 292 13.00 41.00 -9.46
CA GLN A 292 11.56 41.11 -9.19
C GLN A 292 10.80 41.38 -10.49
N GLY A 293 9.67 40.69 -10.70
CA GLY A 293 8.85 40.87 -11.90
C GLY A 293 8.37 42.31 -12.07
N SER A 294 8.81 42.98 -13.13
CA SER A 294 8.40 44.36 -13.45
C SER A 294 8.23 44.52 -14.96
N SER A 295 7.03 44.19 -15.45
CA SER A 295 6.64 44.33 -16.86
C SER A 295 5.22 44.87 -16.95
N ARG A 296 4.92 45.61 -18.03
CA ARG A 296 3.54 46.03 -18.35
C ARG A 296 2.62 44.83 -18.63
N SER A 297 3.15 43.65 -18.96
CA SER A 297 2.38 42.42 -19.09
C SER A 297 2.04 41.77 -17.74
N LEU A 298 2.72 42.19 -16.66
CA LEU A 298 2.53 41.68 -15.29
C LEU A 298 1.78 42.68 -14.40
N LYS A 299 1.54 43.90 -14.89
CA LYS A 299 0.99 45.02 -14.13
C LYS A 299 -0.19 45.61 -14.88
N GLN A 300 -1.23 45.96 -14.14
CA GLN A 300 -2.40 46.70 -14.63
C GLN A 300 -2.50 48.02 -13.87
N ASP A 301 -3.47 48.86 -14.26
CA ASP A 301 -3.75 50.14 -13.59
C ASP A 301 -2.53 51.08 -13.54
N ILE A 302 -1.75 51.09 -14.63
CA ILE A 302 -0.52 51.87 -14.75
C ILE A 302 -0.85 53.32 -15.14
N VAL A 303 -0.94 54.19 -14.14
CA VAL A 303 -1.16 55.63 -14.30
C VAL A 303 0.09 56.44 -13.92
N PRO A 304 0.32 57.63 -14.50
CA PRO A 304 1.34 58.56 -14.02
C PRO A 304 1.08 58.94 -12.55
N MET A 305 2.14 59.04 -11.75
CA MET A 305 2.08 59.43 -10.33
C MET A 305 2.34 60.94 -10.20
N ASP A 306 1.56 61.63 -9.36
CA ASP A 306 1.90 62.97 -8.89
C ASP A 306 3.05 62.88 -7.87
N ILE A 307 4.17 63.54 -8.18
CA ILE A 307 5.39 63.50 -7.37
C ILE A 307 5.42 64.61 -6.32
N GLY A 308 4.53 65.61 -6.39
CA GLY A 308 4.54 66.78 -5.51
C GLY A 308 4.50 66.42 -4.02
N GLY A 309 5.46 66.93 -3.25
CA GLY A 309 5.53 66.73 -1.80
C GLY A 309 6.07 65.35 -1.37
N SER A 310 6.48 64.50 -2.31
CA SER A 310 7.05 63.19 -2.01
C SER A 310 8.39 63.27 -1.28
N SER A 311 9.21 64.29 -1.57
CA SER A 311 10.47 64.52 -0.85
C SER A 311 10.25 64.85 0.62
N ALA A 312 9.24 65.68 0.93
CA ALA A 312 8.84 65.98 2.31
C ALA A 312 8.33 64.72 3.03
N LYS A 313 7.47 63.92 2.40
CA LYS A 313 7.00 62.64 2.96
C LYS A 313 8.13 61.66 3.24
N ALA A 314 9.15 61.61 2.39
CA ALA A 314 10.32 60.75 2.56
C ALA A 314 11.24 61.24 3.68
N LEU A 315 11.42 62.56 3.84
CA LEU A 315 12.19 63.15 4.94
C LEU A 315 11.51 62.95 6.30
N ASP A 316 10.17 62.93 6.33
CA ASP A 316 9.36 62.74 7.53
C ASP A 316 9.15 61.25 7.89
N LEU A 317 9.79 60.34 7.16
CA LEU A 317 9.77 58.90 7.41
C LEU A 317 10.81 58.55 8.49
N PRO A 318 10.40 57.99 9.64
CA PRO A 318 11.33 57.58 10.69
C PRO A 318 12.28 56.47 10.21
N LEU A 319 13.55 56.60 10.57
CA LEU A 319 14.56 55.57 10.35
C LEU A 319 15.03 55.02 11.71
N PHE A 320 15.25 53.72 11.75
CA PHE A 320 15.66 53.02 12.96
C PHE A 320 16.86 52.12 12.68
N ASP A 321 17.72 51.98 13.68
CA ASP A 321 18.62 50.84 13.81
C ASP A 321 17.85 49.70 14.48
N TRP A 322 17.84 48.52 13.85
CA TRP A 322 17.06 47.39 14.34
C TRP A 322 17.73 46.06 14.05
N ARG A 323 17.24 45.03 14.75
CA ARG A 323 17.66 43.63 14.62
C ARG A 323 16.44 42.73 14.68
N TYR A 324 16.45 41.61 13.97
CA TYR A 324 15.36 40.65 14.05
C TYR A 324 15.29 40.00 15.43
N ILE A 325 14.06 39.87 15.95
CA ILE A 325 13.79 39.28 17.26
C ILE A 325 14.32 37.84 17.33
N GLU A 326 14.09 37.04 16.28
CA GLU A 326 14.52 35.65 16.24
C GLU A 326 16.05 35.51 16.21
N ASP A 327 16.76 36.37 15.47
CA ASP A 327 18.22 36.33 15.44
C ASP A 327 18.82 36.75 16.78
N VAL A 328 18.23 37.74 17.47
CA VAL A 328 18.64 38.11 18.84
C VAL A 328 18.38 36.95 19.81
N ALA A 329 17.20 36.35 19.77
CA ALA A 329 16.83 35.21 20.62
C ALA A 329 17.73 33.98 20.39
N ALA A 330 18.15 33.75 19.14
CA ALA A 330 19.05 32.67 18.77
C ALA A 330 20.55 32.98 19.04
N GLY A 331 20.89 34.15 19.59
CA GLY A 331 22.28 34.57 19.81
C GLY A 331 23.05 34.89 18.52
N ARG A 332 22.34 35.04 17.40
CA ARG A 332 22.85 35.35 16.05
C ARG A 332 22.76 36.83 15.68
N GLY A 333 22.10 37.66 16.49
CA GLY A 333 21.78 39.07 16.24
C GLY A 333 22.96 40.05 16.27
N LYS A 334 24.04 39.72 15.55
CA LYS A 334 25.16 40.63 15.25
C LYS A 334 24.86 41.52 14.06
N ASP A 335 23.94 41.11 13.19
CA ASP A 335 23.57 41.85 11.99
C ASP A 335 22.64 43.00 12.39
N SER A 336 23.17 44.21 12.34
CA SER A 336 22.39 45.44 12.52
C SER A 336 21.84 45.86 11.16
N HIS A 337 20.56 46.17 11.12
CA HIS A 337 19.89 46.68 9.94
C HIS A 337 19.48 48.13 10.17
N ILE A 338 19.37 48.89 9.08
CA ILE A 338 18.92 50.28 9.10
C ILE A 338 17.76 50.39 8.12
N GLY A 339 16.67 51.01 8.56
CA GLY A 339 15.55 51.29 7.68
C GLY A 339 14.30 51.73 8.43
N PRO A 340 13.25 52.11 7.67
CA PRO A 340 11.94 52.37 8.23
C PRO A 340 11.24 51.07 8.62
N MET A 341 10.22 51.19 9.48
CA MET A 341 9.25 50.11 9.67
C MET A 341 8.26 50.08 8.51
N ALA A 342 7.77 48.89 8.16
CA ALA A 342 6.84 48.71 7.04
C ALA A 342 5.53 49.48 7.27
N GLU A 343 5.06 49.53 8.52
CA GLU A 343 3.83 50.21 8.91
C GLU A 343 3.92 51.72 8.70
N ASP A 344 5.04 52.33 9.09
CA ASP A 344 5.34 53.76 8.90
C ASP A 344 5.44 54.13 7.42
N PHE A 345 6.02 53.23 6.62
CA PHE A 345 6.16 53.40 5.17
C PHE A 345 4.79 53.30 4.48
N HIS A 346 4.02 52.26 4.80
CA HIS A 346 2.69 52.04 4.25
C HIS A 346 1.74 53.18 4.59
N ALA A 347 1.74 53.67 5.85
CA ALA A 347 0.91 54.79 6.26
C ALA A 347 1.15 56.08 5.46
N ARG A 348 2.35 56.27 4.90
CA ARG A 348 2.75 57.48 4.16
C ARG A 348 2.60 57.34 2.65
N PHE A 349 2.93 56.17 2.10
CA PHE A 349 3.01 55.95 0.64
C PHE A 349 1.92 55.03 0.09
N ALA A 350 1.16 54.36 0.96
CA ALA A 350 0.07 53.43 0.59
C ALA A 350 0.51 52.34 -0.41
N THR A 351 1.76 51.89 -0.31
CA THR A 351 2.33 50.81 -1.13
C THR A 351 2.19 49.45 -0.46
N GLY A 352 1.99 48.40 -1.24
CA GLY A 352 1.82 47.03 -0.72
C GLY A 352 0.43 46.78 -0.13
N ALA A 353 0.06 45.51 -0.01
CA ALA A 353 -1.24 45.09 0.52
C ALA A 353 -1.23 44.75 2.02
N ASP A 354 -0.04 44.54 2.60
CA ASP A 354 0.17 44.17 4.00
C ASP A 354 1.07 45.25 4.64
N PRO A 355 0.59 46.00 5.66
CA PRO A 355 1.36 47.04 6.30
C PRO A 355 2.58 46.52 7.07
N GLN A 356 2.70 45.20 7.29
CA GLN A 356 3.85 44.60 7.98
C GLN A 356 4.92 44.06 7.02
N ARG A 357 4.78 44.32 5.71
CA ARG A 357 5.73 43.85 4.69
C ARG A 357 6.22 45.01 3.84
N LEU A 358 7.53 45.07 3.65
CA LEU A 358 8.18 46.10 2.86
C LEU A 358 8.90 45.48 1.66
N ALA A 359 8.46 45.81 0.44
CA ALA A 359 9.11 45.34 -0.76
C ALA A 359 10.35 46.20 -1.09
N PRO A 360 11.52 45.59 -1.38
CA PRO A 360 12.72 46.35 -1.78
C PRO A 360 12.48 47.30 -2.97
N GLY A 361 11.65 46.89 -3.93
CA GLY A 361 11.28 47.71 -5.08
C GLY A 361 10.49 48.97 -4.70
N ASP A 362 9.62 48.91 -3.69
CA ASP A 362 8.83 50.07 -3.24
C ASP A 362 9.73 51.09 -2.55
N VAL A 363 10.66 50.62 -1.71
CA VAL A 363 11.67 51.48 -1.07
C VAL A 363 12.53 52.19 -2.13
N ALA A 364 13.02 51.46 -3.13
CA ALA A 364 13.78 52.04 -4.23
C ALA A 364 12.95 53.03 -5.06
N ALA A 365 11.66 52.73 -5.31
CA ALA A 365 10.77 53.61 -6.05
C ALA A 365 10.47 54.91 -5.30
N VAL A 366 10.19 54.85 -3.99
CA VAL A 366 9.99 56.05 -3.16
C VAL A 366 11.24 56.91 -3.12
N ALA A 367 12.43 56.31 -3.00
CA ALA A 367 13.68 57.06 -3.10
C ALA A 367 13.80 57.81 -4.44
N LEU A 368 13.50 57.14 -5.57
CA LEU A 368 13.51 57.77 -6.89
C LEU A 368 12.47 58.89 -7.02
N VAL A 369 11.26 58.70 -6.50
CA VAL A 369 10.19 59.70 -6.56
C VAL A 369 10.53 60.92 -5.68
N ALA A 370 11.10 60.70 -4.48
CA ALA A 370 11.59 61.77 -3.62
C ALA A 370 12.70 62.60 -4.28
N VAL A 371 13.65 61.94 -4.97
CA VAL A 371 14.71 62.64 -5.73
C VAL A 371 14.12 63.47 -6.87
N LYS A 372 13.14 62.95 -7.61
CA LYS A 372 12.46 63.70 -8.66
C LYS A 372 11.70 64.92 -8.14
N ASP A 373 11.04 64.81 -6.99
CA ASP A 373 10.35 65.95 -6.37
C ASP A 373 11.34 67.00 -5.85
N LEU A 374 12.50 66.58 -5.32
CA LEU A 374 13.56 67.49 -4.91
C LEU A 374 14.15 68.27 -6.09
N ASP A 375 14.41 67.59 -7.22
CA ASP A 375 14.89 68.23 -8.46
C ASP A 375 13.89 69.29 -8.98
N ARG A 376 12.59 68.98 -8.95
CA ARG A 376 11.52 69.94 -9.28
C ARG A 376 11.57 71.18 -8.37
N GLN A 377 11.69 70.99 -7.05
CA GLN A 377 11.77 72.09 -6.10
C GLN A 377 13.04 72.93 -6.30
N LEU A 378 14.17 72.30 -6.64
CA LEU A 378 15.42 73.00 -6.93
C LEU A 378 15.28 73.89 -8.17
N ALA A 379 14.70 73.37 -9.25
CA ALA A 379 14.43 74.15 -10.46
C ALA A 379 13.49 75.35 -10.20
N GLU A 380 12.47 75.18 -9.34
CA GLU A 380 11.61 76.28 -8.91
C GLU A 380 12.36 77.33 -8.11
N LYS A 381 13.29 76.92 -7.24
CA LYS A 381 14.12 77.82 -6.46
C LYS A 381 15.12 78.57 -7.32
N ASP A 382 15.73 77.92 -8.31
CA ASP A 382 16.63 78.57 -9.27
C ASP A 382 15.89 79.63 -10.09
N ALA A 383 14.67 79.33 -10.55
CA ALA A 383 13.84 80.32 -11.24
C ALA A 383 13.49 81.52 -10.33
N GLN A 384 13.21 81.29 -9.04
CA GLN A 384 12.98 82.36 -8.06
C GLN A 384 14.24 83.19 -7.83
N LEU A 385 15.42 82.57 -7.74
CA LEU A 385 16.69 83.26 -7.58
C LEU A 385 16.98 84.16 -8.78
N VAL A 386 16.82 83.65 -10.02
CA VAL A 386 16.98 84.45 -11.24
C VAL A 386 16.01 85.63 -11.25
N ALA A 387 14.73 85.41 -10.94
CA ALA A 387 13.73 86.48 -10.91
C ALA A 387 14.02 87.54 -9.82
N LEU A 388 14.59 87.13 -8.68
CA LEU A 388 14.99 88.02 -7.60
C LEU A 388 16.23 88.82 -7.97
N MET A 389 17.23 88.19 -8.59
CA MET A 389 18.43 88.87 -9.14
C MET A 389 18.01 89.93 -10.17
N ASP A 390 17.16 89.57 -11.13
CA ASP A 390 16.60 90.53 -12.10
C ASP A 390 15.88 91.71 -11.43
N ARG A 391 15.19 91.46 -10.30
CA ARG A 391 14.51 92.52 -9.54
C ARG A 391 15.49 93.41 -8.80
N LEU A 392 16.53 92.84 -8.19
CA LEU A 392 17.61 93.60 -7.53
C LEU A 392 18.32 94.48 -8.55
N ASP A 393 18.74 93.93 -9.70
CA ASP A 393 19.36 94.69 -10.78
C ASP A 393 18.47 95.85 -11.28
N ARG A 394 17.15 95.68 -11.26
CA ARG A 394 16.19 96.75 -11.58
C ARG A 394 16.12 97.82 -10.48
N LEU A 395 16.10 97.41 -9.22
CA LEU A 395 16.04 98.32 -8.08
C LEU A 395 17.34 99.11 -7.92
N GLU A 396 18.51 98.47 -8.08
CA GLU A 396 19.81 99.12 -8.06
C GLU A 396 19.91 100.18 -9.16
N ARG A 397 19.54 99.84 -10.41
CA ARG A 397 19.46 100.83 -11.50
C ARG A 397 18.50 101.98 -11.21
N HIS A 398 17.40 101.72 -10.50
CA HIS A 398 16.46 102.77 -10.11
C HIS A 398 17.05 103.69 -9.03
N LEU A 399 17.71 103.14 -8.01
CA LEU A 399 18.39 103.91 -6.97
C LEU A 399 19.52 104.79 -7.54
N GLU A 400 20.36 104.24 -8.42
CA GLU A 400 21.39 105.02 -9.14
C GLU A 400 20.78 106.17 -9.96
N SER A 401 19.60 105.95 -10.55
CA SER A 401 18.89 107.00 -11.29
C SER A 401 18.35 108.10 -10.38
N VAL A 402 17.90 107.74 -9.16
CA VAL A 402 17.35 108.67 -8.17
C VAL A 402 18.45 109.50 -7.51
N GLU A 403 19.59 108.88 -7.15
CA GLU A 403 20.76 109.57 -6.59
C GLU A 403 21.37 110.59 -7.58
N ARG A 404 21.29 110.34 -8.90
CA ARG A 404 21.70 111.31 -9.93
C ARG A 404 20.74 112.50 -10.09
N THR A 405 19.56 112.47 -9.46
CA THR A 405 18.52 113.51 -9.55
C THR A 405 18.28 114.30 -8.26
N GLN A 406 19.05 114.06 -7.20
CA GLN A 406 19.06 114.95 -6.03
C GLN A 406 20.16 116.02 -6.19
N PRO A 407 19.81 117.33 -6.16
CA PRO A 407 20.77 118.44 -6.30
C PRO A 407 21.64 118.68 -5.07
#